data_AF-A0AAW4SFT6-F1
#
_entry.id   AF-A0AAW4SFT6-F1
#
_cell.length_a   1.000
_cell.length_b   1.000
_cell.length_c   1.000
_cell.angle_alpha   90.00
_cell.angle_beta   90.00
_cell.angle_gamma   90.00
#
_symmetry.space_group_name_H-M   'P 1'
#
loop_
_entity.id
_entity.type
_entity.pdbx_description
1 polymer ?
#
loop_
_entity_poly.entity_id
_entity_poly.type
_entity_poly.pdbx_seq_one_letter_code
_entity_poly.pdbx_strand_id
1 'polypeptide(L)'
;IAAEQTSSGYEVAWKYSGSDQFAIWTTDSSGNFATSTGQVSGTSATLEQAESRFHQDLNGDGVTGIPTTSIEAFGSTSLVQAPP
;
A
#
# COMPACT_ATOMS: atom_id res chain seq x y z
N ILE A 1 -9.02 -10.00 1.73
CA ILE A 1 -8.90 -9.99 0.25
C ILE A 1 -9.48 -8.68 -0.23
N ALA A 2 -8.79 -8.00 -1.13
CA ALA A 2 -9.26 -6.78 -1.78
C ALA A 2 -9.00 -6.88 -3.29
N ALA A 3 -9.79 -6.17 -4.10
CA ALA A 3 -9.59 -6.06 -5.54
C ALA A 3 -9.96 -4.65 -6.01
N GLU A 4 -9.19 -4.12 -6.94
CA GLU A 4 -9.39 -2.80 -7.52
C GLU A 4 -9.22 -2.88 -9.03
N GLN A 5 -10.12 -2.24 -9.78
CA GLN A 5 -10.03 -2.17 -11.22
C GLN A 5 -9.02 -1.11 -11.64
N THR A 6 -8.12 -1.47 -12.55
CA THR A 6 -7.17 -0.56 -13.18
C THR A 6 -7.57 -0.30 -14.63
N SER A 7 -6.86 0.61 -15.31
CA SER A 7 -7.08 0.87 -16.74
C SER A 7 -6.83 -0.34 -17.65
N SER A 8 -6.05 -1.33 -17.19
CA SER A 8 -5.61 -2.48 -17.99
C SER A 8 -6.05 -3.84 -17.44
N GLY A 9 -6.78 -3.87 -16.31
CA GLY A 9 -7.19 -5.11 -15.66
C GLY A 9 -7.56 -4.89 -14.20
N TYR A 10 -7.04 -5.74 -13.30
CA TYR A 10 -7.30 -5.62 -11.87
C TYR A 10 -6.02 -5.77 -11.07
N GLU A 11 -5.95 -5.08 -9.94
CA GLU A 11 -5.06 -5.42 -8.83
C GLU A 11 -5.85 -6.24 -7.80
N VAL A 12 -5.24 -7.27 -7.23
CA VAL A 12 -5.87 -8.13 -6.22
C VAL A 12 -4.91 -8.40 -5.07
N ALA A 13 -5.31 -8.05 -3.85
CA ALA A 13 -4.57 -8.36 -2.64
C ALA A 13 -5.02 -9.71 -2.04
N TRP A 14 -4.07 -10.64 -1.95
CA TRP A 14 -4.24 -11.95 -1.35
C TRP A 14 -3.50 -12.03 -0.01
N LYS A 15 -4.20 -12.45 1.05
CA LYS A 15 -3.60 -12.78 2.35
C LYS A 15 -3.37 -14.29 2.43
N TYR A 16 -2.16 -14.72 2.79
CA TYR A 16 -1.85 -16.13 3.00
C TYR A 16 -2.41 -16.60 4.35
N SER A 17 -3.17 -17.69 4.35
CA SER A 17 -3.77 -18.22 5.58
C SER A 17 -2.69 -18.68 6.57
N GLY A 18 -2.81 -18.24 7.83
CA GLY A 18 -1.88 -18.64 8.90
C GLY A 18 -0.55 -17.89 8.90
N SER A 19 -0.40 -16.81 8.13
CA SER A 19 0.77 -15.94 8.16
C SER A 19 0.37 -14.49 7.87
N ASP A 20 1.10 -13.52 8.42
CA ASP A 20 0.94 -12.10 8.07
C ASP A 20 1.75 -11.78 6.81
N GLN A 21 1.44 -12.53 5.76
CA GLN A 21 2.07 -12.41 4.46
C GLN A 21 1.02 -12.26 3.38
N PHE A 22 1.38 -11.49 2.38
CA PHE A 22 0.47 -11.02 1.35
C PHE A 22 1.12 -11.13 -0.02
N ALA A 23 0.31 -11.16 -1.06
CA ALA A 23 0.76 -10.97 -2.43
C ALA A 23 -0.22 -10.06 -3.15
N ILE A 24 0.30 -9.12 -3.93
CA ILE A 24 -0.50 -8.29 -4.82
C ILE A 24 -0.36 -8.86 -6.21
N TRP A 25 -1.47 -9.29 -6.79
CA TRP A 25 -1.53 -9.80 -8.14
C TRP A 25 -2.04 -8.71 -9.07
N THR A 26 -1.49 -8.66 -10.27
CA THR A 26 -2.10 -7.93 -11.37
C THR A 26 -2.70 -8.93 -12.35
N THR A 27 -3.83 -8.55 -12.92
CA THR A 27 -4.50 -9.32 -13.97
C THR A 27 -4.71 -8.46 -15.20
N ASP A 28 -4.97 -9.10 -16.33
CA ASP A 28 -5.49 -8.42 -17.51
C ASP A 28 -6.98 -8.05 -17.35
N SER A 29 -7.56 -7.38 -18.36
CA SER A 29 -8.98 -7.01 -18.38
C SER A 29 -9.96 -8.18 -18.31
N SER A 30 -9.50 -9.39 -18.59
CA SER A 30 -10.30 -10.62 -18.51
C SER A 30 -10.13 -11.34 -17.17
N GLY A 31 -9.31 -10.80 -16.26
CA GLY A 31 -9.02 -11.40 -14.95
C GLY A 31 -7.94 -12.49 -15.00
N ASN A 32 -7.21 -12.64 -16.11
CA ASN A 32 -6.11 -13.61 -16.17
C ASN A 32 -4.90 -13.08 -15.41
N PHE A 33 -4.26 -13.95 -14.63
CA PHE A 33 -3.02 -13.62 -13.92
C PHE A 33 -1.94 -13.09 -14.87
N ALA A 34 -1.40 -11.92 -14.57
CA ALA A 34 -0.29 -11.32 -15.30
C ALA A 34 0.99 -11.35 -14.48
N THR A 35 1.00 -10.69 -13.31
CA THR A 35 2.19 -10.62 -12.44
C THR A 35 1.83 -10.66 -10.96
N SER A 36 2.84 -10.84 -10.11
CA SER A 36 2.71 -10.79 -8.66
C SER A 36 3.93 -10.10 -8.04
N THR A 37 3.73 -9.38 -6.94
CA THR A 37 4.81 -8.89 -6.07
C THR A 37 5.57 -10.02 -5.39
N GLY A 38 5.05 -11.25 -5.44
CA GLY A 38 5.48 -12.35 -4.58
C GLY A 38 4.99 -12.15 -3.15
N GLN A 39 5.39 -13.07 -2.27
CA GLN A 39 5.02 -13.05 -0.86
C GLN A 39 5.79 -11.95 -0.13
N VAL A 40 5.07 -10.95 0.37
CA VAL A 40 5.60 -9.83 1.15
C VAL A 40 5.05 -9.87 2.58
N SER A 41 5.77 -9.26 3.52
CA SER A 41 5.30 -9.10 4.90
C SER A 41 4.09 -8.16 4.97
N GLY A 42 3.23 -8.38 5.96
CA GLY A 42 2.15 -7.49 6.40
C GLY A 42 2.55 -6.06 6.71
N THR A 43 3.84 -5.82 6.93
CA THR A 43 4.42 -4.49 7.28
C THR A 43 5.39 -3.98 6.21
N SER A 44 5.43 -4.64 5.05
CA SER A 44 6.31 -4.23 3.96
C SER A 44 5.73 -3.00 3.27
N ALA A 45 6.57 -2.02 2.93
CA ALA A 45 6.17 -0.83 2.17
C ALA A 45 5.45 -1.17 0.85
N THR A 46 5.65 -2.36 0.28
CA THR A 46 4.87 -2.84 -0.87
C THR A 46 3.40 -3.06 -0.53
N LEU A 47 3.11 -3.70 0.62
CA LEU A 47 1.73 -3.90 1.07
C LEU A 47 1.11 -2.59 1.53
N GLU A 48 1.83 -1.80 2.33
CA GLU A 48 1.32 -0.52 2.81
C GLU A 48 0.95 0.42 1.65
N GLN A 49 1.75 0.48 0.59
CA GLN A 49 1.38 1.25 -0.62
C GLN A 49 0.16 0.66 -1.33
N ALA A 50 0.00 -0.67 -1.30
CA ALA A 50 -1.16 -1.31 -1.87
C ALA A 50 -2.43 -0.98 -1.07
N GLU A 51 -2.36 -0.86 0.26
CA GLU A 51 -3.49 -0.42 1.10
C GLU A 51 -4.03 0.94 0.69
N SER A 52 -3.15 1.89 0.34
CA SER A 52 -3.55 3.18 -0.21
C SER A 52 -4.28 3.07 -1.56
N ARG A 53 -3.89 2.11 -2.42
CA ARG A 53 -4.59 1.85 -3.69
C ARG A 53 -5.94 1.20 -3.43
N PHE A 54 -5.97 0.13 -2.65
CA PHE A 54 -7.19 -0.60 -2.32
C PHE A 54 -8.14 0.16 -1.38
N HIS A 55 -7.70 1.28 -0.81
CA HIS A 55 -8.40 2.07 0.19
C HIS A 55 -8.89 1.20 1.37
N GLN A 56 -8.05 0.26 1.79
CA GLN A 56 -8.34 -0.74 2.82
C GLN A 56 -7.11 -0.98 3.68
N ASP A 57 -7.33 -1.10 4.99
CA ASP A 57 -6.36 -1.65 5.94
C ASP A 57 -6.34 -3.19 5.77
N LEU A 58 -5.28 -3.70 5.14
CA LEU A 58 -5.14 -5.11 4.77
C LEU A 58 -4.44 -5.91 5.87
N ASN A 59 -3.49 -5.29 6.56
CA ASN A 59 -2.70 -5.91 7.63
C ASN A 59 -3.40 -5.84 9.01
N GLY A 60 -4.40 -4.96 9.17
CA GLY A 60 -5.19 -4.77 10.38
C GLY A 60 -4.51 -3.91 11.44
N ASP A 61 -3.55 -3.05 11.08
CA ASP A 61 -2.81 -2.20 12.02
C ASP A 61 -3.54 -0.88 12.37
N GLY A 62 -4.67 -0.61 11.71
CA GLY A 62 -5.48 0.58 11.91
C GLY A 62 -5.05 1.78 11.06
N VAL A 63 -4.09 1.61 10.16
CA VAL A 63 -3.62 2.60 9.19
C VAL A 63 -3.95 2.12 7.77
N THR A 64 -4.09 3.05 6.83
CA THR A 64 -4.23 2.73 5.41
C THR A 64 -3.15 3.49 4.67
N GLY A 65 -2.18 2.78 4.12
CA GLY A 65 -0.99 3.42 3.56
C GLY A 65 0.22 3.31 4.47
N ILE A 66 1.36 3.81 3.98
CA ILE A 66 2.60 3.79 4.77
C ILE A 66 2.39 4.58 6.08
N PRO A 67 2.63 3.97 7.26
CA PRO A 67 2.51 4.67 8.53
C PRO A 67 3.54 5.80 8.59
N THR A 68 3.05 7.03 8.64
CA THR A 68 3.89 8.22 8.82
C THR A 68 3.97 8.56 10.29
N THR A 69 5.17 8.57 10.86
CA THR A 69 5.39 9.20 12.17
C THR A 69 5.56 10.70 11.97
N SER A 70 4.67 11.50 12.56
CA SER A 70 4.84 12.96 12.58
C SER A 70 6.07 13.29 13.43
N ILE A 71 7.10 13.87 12.81
CA ILE A 71 8.35 14.19 13.48
C ILE A 71 8.16 15.36 14.45
N GLU A 72 7.32 16.36 14.13
CA GLU A 72 6.92 17.45 15.03
C GLU A 72 5.52 18.00 14.68
N ALA A 73 4.58 18.00 15.64
CA ALA A 73 3.24 18.59 15.47
C ALA A 73 3.15 20.09 15.87
N PHE A 74 4.22 20.65 16.42
CA PHE A 74 4.28 22.01 16.99
C PHE A 74 5.45 22.84 16.41
N GLY A 75 5.71 22.75 15.11
CA GLY A 75 6.84 23.41 14.47
C GLY A 75 6.83 24.94 14.66
N SER A 76 7.73 25.44 15.51
CA SER A 76 8.20 26.84 15.54
C SER A 76 9.34 27.06 14.53
N THR A 77 9.38 26.28 13.45
CA THR A 77 10.42 26.32 12.43
C THR A 77 9.89 27.02 11.18
N SER A 78 10.24 28.30 11.03
CA SER A 78 9.95 29.08 9.82
C SER A 78 11.15 28.98 8.87
N LEU A 79 10.96 28.39 7.69
CA LEU A 79 11.96 28.44 6.62
C LEU A 79 11.93 29.84 6.01
N VAL A 80 12.96 30.65 6.26
CA VAL A 80 13.15 31.94 5.60
C VAL A 80 14.20 31.81 4.50
N GLN A 81 13.84 32.25 3.29
CA GLN A 81 14.74 32.32 2.15
C GLN A 81 15.43 33.68 2.13
N ALA A 82 16.77 33.70 2.16
CA ALA A 82 17.54 34.92 1.93
C ALA A 82 17.54 35.25 0.41
N PRO A 83 17.28 36.50 0.00
CA PRO A 83 17.47 36.92 -1.39
C PRO A 83 18.97 36.91 -1.76
N PRO A 84 19.30 36.79 -3.06
CA PRO A 84 20.68 36.80 -3.55
C PRO A 84 21.41 38.12 -3.30
#